data_AF-A0A529UNH4-F1
#
_entry.id   AF-A0A529UNH4-F1
#
_cell.length_a   1.000
_cell.length_b   1.000
_cell.length_c   1.000
_cell.angle_alpha   90.00
_cell.angle_beta   90.00
_cell.angle_gamma   90.00
#
_symmetry.space_group_name_H-M   'P 1'
#
loop_
_entity.id
_entity.type
_entity.pdbx_description
1 polymer ?
#
loop_
_entity_poly.entity_id
_entity_poly.type
_entity_poly.pdbx_seq_one_letter_code
_entity_poly.pdbx_strand_id
1 'polypeptide(L)'
;MATLHYTSGGSGADIATAGFNLADVSSVDQLNALPAGMKGLVWLGETNGTTASFIQKVTPFIGNPKVFGFFLVDEPDPTGKWGTYASAENLKAESDWIHSHLPGTKTYITMMSLGTSANPDFSNTYNPANTHIDYFGVDAYPVRTGGVIDYNMIDRYVAAAKAAGIPVSQMIPGYQAFGGGNYNTDTGGKYVVPTAAQEQTIIDHFAKLVPSPAFDYAYAWGSQQGDTALGQSPALKAFFLQHNKSVDNLNHSGDAPAPTTTPPVTSTPSTSAPSTVTSPSHHVFNGTGSADVIHGTTGADTMIGYGYNDTYYVNNAGDKVVELAGSGRDTVLASVTYALSTGSAIERLATTSPSGTAAINLTGNEFSQTVTGNAGNNVINGRGGHDILRGGGGNDVFVFDSVLKIGDVAKVADFSVIHDKIQLDHKVFTGLHVGPLAAGQFHVGASAHGSTDHIIYNSSTGALSFDSDGIGGAHQIQFAALSHHLPLTASSFTVV
;
A
#
# COMPACT_ATOMS: atom_id res chain seq x y z
N MET A 1 -20.46 9.47 26.66
CA MET A 1 -19.83 9.99 25.43
C MET A 1 -20.53 9.35 24.26
N ALA A 2 -20.67 10.03 23.13
CA ALA A 2 -21.17 9.40 21.91
C ALA A 2 -20.24 8.24 21.55
N THR A 3 -20.80 7.05 21.38
CA THR A 3 -20.04 5.85 20.99
C THR A 3 -19.54 6.05 19.56
N LEU A 4 -18.25 5.75 19.33
CA LEU A 4 -17.67 5.76 18.00
C LEU A 4 -17.95 4.42 17.31
N HIS A 5 -18.30 4.48 16.03
CA HIS A 5 -18.63 3.33 15.19
C HIS A 5 -17.78 3.40 13.92
N TYR A 6 -16.94 2.39 13.73
CA TYR A 6 -15.93 2.32 12.68
C TYR A 6 -16.28 1.32 11.59
N THR A 7 -15.92 1.64 10.35
CA THR A 7 -15.86 0.69 9.24
C THR A 7 -14.77 1.11 8.26
N SER A 8 -14.05 0.15 7.68
CA SER A 8 -12.94 0.39 6.75
C SER A 8 -13.40 0.42 5.30
N GLY A 9 -12.65 1.12 4.44
CA GLY A 9 -12.81 1.07 2.98
C GLY A 9 -14.01 1.82 2.39
N GLY A 10 -14.71 2.66 3.18
CA GLY A 10 -15.80 3.52 2.70
C GLY A 10 -15.47 5.00 2.83
N SER A 11 -15.99 5.83 1.92
CA SER A 11 -15.83 7.29 2.06
C SER A 11 -16.60 7.80 3.28
N GLY A 12 -16.11 8.85 3.94
CA GLY A 12 -16.80 9.42 5.11
C GLY A 12 -18.26 9.80 4.85
N ALA A 13 -18.58 10.27 3.63
CA ALA A 13 -19.94 10.59 3.24
C ALA A 13 -20.82 9.33 3.09
N ASP A 14 -20.28 8.26 2.52
CA ASP A 14 -21.02 7.01 2.29
C ASP A 14 -21.32 6.30 3.60
N ILE A 15 -20.30 6.13 4.46
CA ILE A 15 -20.46 5.39 5.72
C ILE A 15 -21.39 6.11 6.70
N ALA A 16 -21.44 7.45 6.64
CA ALA A 16 -22.36 8.26 7.43
C ALA A 16 -23.83 7.93 7.13
N THR A 17 -24.15 7.47 5.91
CA THR A 17 -25.52 7.05 5.55
C THR A 17 -26.00 5.82 6.34
N ALA A 18 -25.06 5.02 6.86
CA ALA A 18 -25.31 3.88 7.74
C ALA A 18 -24.98 4.18 9.21
N GLY A 19 -24.80 5.47 9.57
CA GLY A 19 -24.62 5.91 10.95
C GLY A 19 -23.20 5.76 11.51
N PHE A 20 -22.22 5.34 10.71
CA PHE A 20 -20.82 5.30 11.16
C PHE A 20 -20.27 6.72 11.34
N ASN A 21 -19.48 6.93 12.39
CA ASN A 21 -18.96 8.24 12.77
C ASN A 21 -17.43 8.25 13.01
N LEU A 22 -16.77 7.09 12.86
CA LEU A 22 -15.32 6.93 12.79
C LEU A 22 -14.96 6.37 11.41
N ALA A 23 -14.21 7.13 10.61
CA ALA A 23 -13.89 6.77 9.23
C ALA A 23 -12.44 6.33 9.09
N ASP A 24 -12.21 5.33 8.26
CA ASP A 24 -10.89 5.00 7.74
C ASP A 24 -10.42 6.10 6.77
N VAL A 25 -9.22 6.63 7.00
CA VAL A 25 -8.62 7.71 6.17
C VAL A 25 -7.13 7.47 5.99
N SER A 26 -6.57 7.88 4.85
CA SER A 26 -5.14 7.78 4.56
C SER A 26 -4.51 9.11 4.13
N SER A 27 -5.29 10.19 4.12
CA SER A 27 -4.79 11.54 3.80
C SER A 27 -5.49 12.64 4.60
N VAL A 28 -4.80 13.78 4.75
CA VAL A 28 -5.37 14.98 5.39
C VAL A 28 -6.59 15.50 4.64
N ASP A 29 -6.63 15.36 3.30
CA ASP A 29 -7.78 15.75 2.49
C ASP A 29 -9.02 14.91 2.79
N GLN A 30 -8.86 13.59 2.87
CA GLN A 30 -9.94 12.68 3.27
C GLN A 30 -10.44 13.01 4.68
N LEU A 31 -9.51 13.24 5.61
CA LEU A 31 -9.83 13.61 6.98
C LEU A 31 -10.59 14.95 7.06
N ASN A 32 -10.15 15.95 6.31
CA ASN A 32 -10.78 17.27 6.27
C ASN A 32 -12.17 17.22 5.61
N ALA A 33 -12.36 16.34 4.62
CA ALA A 33 -13.63 16.11 3.95
C ALA A 33 -14.68 15.38 4.80
N LEU A 34 -14.31 14.80 5.95
CA LEU A 34 -15.25 14.09 6.80
C LEU A 34 -16.43 15.00 7.25
N PRO A 35 -17.68 14.50 7.22
CA PRO A 35 -18.84 15.21 7.77
C PRO A 35 -18.64 15.73 9.19
N ALA A 36 -19.41 16.75 9.56
CA ALA A 36 -19.36 17.32 10.90
C ALA A 36 -19.65 16.27 11.98
N GLY A 37 -18.87 16.28 13.06
CA GLY A 37 -18.99 15.31 14.17
C GLY A 37 -18.25 13.99 13.95
N MET A 38 -17.83 13.67 12.73
CA MET A 38 -17.04 12.47 12.45
C MET A 38 -15.56 12.66 12.81
N LYS A 39 -14.91 11.54 13.12
CA LYS A 39 -13.47 11.45 13.35
C LYS A 39 -12.83 10.50 12.34
N GLY A 40 -11.53 10.66 12.12
CA GLY A 40 -10.73 9.74 11.32
C GLY A 40 -9.87 8.82 12.18
N LEU A 41 -9.83 7.55 11.81
CA LEU A 41 -8.82 6.59 12.20
C LEU A 41 -7.86 6.45 11.01
N VAL A 42 -6.63 6.93 11.15
CA VAL A 42 -5.68 7.04 10.05
C VAL A 42 -5.02 5.70 9.79
N TRP A 43 -5.25 5.10 8.63
CA TRP A 43 -4.56 3.88 8.19
C TRP A 43 -3.11 4.17 7.81
N LEU A 44 -2.17 3.43 8.42
CA LEU A 44 -0.74 3.55 8.14
C LEU A 44 -0.21 2.41 7.26
N GLY A 45 -0.52 1.17 7.64
CA GLY A 45 -0.01 -0.04 6.97
C GLY A 45 1.51 -0.12 6.99
N GLU A 46 2.16 0.43 8.02
CA GLU A 46 3.61 0.31 8.24
C GLU A 46 3.86 -0.51 9.49
N THR A 47 4.89 -1.35 9.45
CA THR A 47 5.26 -2.26 10.55
C THR A 47 6.77 -2.27 10.81
N ASN A 48 7.44 -1.20 10.36
CA ASN A 48 8.90 -1.11 10.26
C ASN A 48 9.50 -0.17 11.33
N GLY A 49 8.70 0.30 12.28
CA GLY A 49 9.15 1.23 13.31
C GLY A 49 9.10 2.68 12.81
N THR A 50 9.76 3.58 13.53
CA THR A 50 9.77 5.02 13.26
C THR A 50 10.70 5.40 12.11
N THR A 51 10.42 4.85 10.93
CA THR A 51 11.17 5.16 9.71
C THR A 51 10.85 6.55 9.19
N ALA A 52 11.62 7.04 8.21
CA ALA A 52 11.29 8.29 7.53
C ALA A 52 9.92 8.22 6.82
N SER A 53 9.53 7.05 6.30
CA SER A 53 8.21 6.83 5.69
C SER A 53 7.10 7.02 6.72
N PHE A 54 7.24 6.34 7.87
CA PHE A 54 6.29 6.44 8.98
C PHE A 54 6.12 7.89 9.42
N ILE A 55 7.24 8.58 9.67
CA ILE A 55 7.21 9.99 10.09
C ILE A 55 6.54 10.86 9.03
N GLN A 56 6.82 10.67 7.74
CA GLN A 56 6.19 11.41 6.65
C GLN A 56 4.69 11.13 6.52
N LYS A 57 4.24 9.91 6.79
CA LYS A 57 2.80 9.56 6.82
C LYS A 57 2.09 10.18 8.00
N VAL A 58 2.69 10.19 9.19
CA VAL A 58 2.02 10.65 10.42
C VAL A 58 2.08 12.17 10.58
N THR A 59 3.20 12.80 10.24
CA THR A 59 3.44 14.25 10.45
C THR A 59 2.34 15.17 9.92
N PRO A 60 1.76 14.96 8.73
CA PRO A 60 0.70 15.81 8.19
C PRO A 60 -0.57 15.88 9.05
N PHE A 61 -0.79 14.90 9.93
CA PHE A 61 -1.96 14.82 10.80
C PHE A 61 -1.77 15.55 12.14
N ILE A 62 -0.56 16.01 12.46
CA ILE A 62 -0.25 16.71 13.71
C ILE A 62 -1.11 17.98 13.83
N GLY A 63 -1.83 18.11 14.94
CA GLY A 63 -2.69 19.26 15.24
C GLY A 63 -4.05 19.24 14.54
N ASN A 64 -4.36 18.23 13.72
CA ASN A 64 -5.68 18.14 13.09
C ASN A 64 -6.73 17.64 14.10
N PRO A 65 -7.78 18.43 14.41
CA PRO A 65 -8.75 18.11 15.44
C PRO A 65 -9.70 16.95 15.07
N LYS A 66 -9.70 16.49 13.82
CA LYS A 66 -10.53 15.36 13.38
C LYS A 66 -9.84 14.01 13.58
N VAL A 67 -8.55 13.95 13.91
CA VAL A 67 -7.85 12.70 14.21
C VAL A 67 -8.38 12.12 15.53
N PHE A 68 -8.89 10.89 15.49
CA PHE A 68 -9.11 10.08 16.69
C PHE A 68 -7.87 9.26 17.00
N GLY A 69 -7.27 8.64 15.99
CA GLY A 69 -6.14 7.76 16.16
C GLY A 69 -5.57 7.23 14.85
N PHE A 70 -4.69 6.25 14.96
CA PHE A 70 -3.98 5.59 13.87
C PHE A 70 -4.22 4.09 13.93
N PHE A 71 -4.68 3.52 12.82
CA PHE A 71 -4.72 2.09 12.59
C PHE A 71 -3.37 1.68 12.00
N LEU A 72 -2.52 1.06 12.84
CA LEU A 72 -1.13 0.78 12.47
C LEU A 72 -1.07 -0.27 11.36
N VAL A 73 -1.71 -1.41 11.59
CA VAL A 73 -1.69 -2.56 10.68
C VAL A 73 -2.86 -3.50 10.97
N ASP A 74 -3.40 -4.09 9.92
CA ASP A 74 -4.46 -5.10 9.95
C ASP A 74 -3.85 -6.49 10.17
N GLU A 75 -4.34 -7.22 11.17
CA GLU A 75 -3.98 -8.59 11.53
C GLU A 75 -2.47 -8.90 11.39
N PRO A 76 -1.58 -8.16 12.08
CA PRO A 76 -0.15 -8.40 11.95
C PRO A 76 0.22 -9.81 12.44
N ASP A 77 1.17 -10.43 11.76
CA ASP A 77 1.66 -11.77 12.04
C ASP A 77 3.12 -11.72 12.54
N PRO A 78 3.38 -11.98 13.83
CA PRO A 78 4.75 -11.92 14.36
C PRO A 78 5.63 -13.06 13.84
N THR A 79 5.05 -14.04 13.13
CA THR A 79 5.76 -15.14 12.48
C THR A 79 6.06 -14.85 11.02
N GLY A 80 5.34 -13.90 10.40
CA GLY A 80 5.43 -13.56 8.98
C GLY A 80 5.03 -14.70 8.02
N LYS A 81 4.33 -15.73 8.53
CA LYS A 81 4.00 -16.94 7.77
C LYS A 81 2.68 -16.84 7.03
N TRP A 82 1.75 -16.06 7.56
CA TRP A 82 0.34 -16.07 7.15
C TRP A 82 -0.20 -14.68 6.80
N GLY A 83 0.45 -13.62 7.29
CA GLY A 83 0.01 -12.25 7.10
C GLY A 83 1.16 -11.24 7.17
N THR A 84 0.82 -9.96 7.30
CA THR A 84 1.80 -8.87 7.34
C THR A 84 2.71 -9.02 8.55
N TYR A 85 4.00 -9.24 8.29
CA TYR A 85 4.98 -9.32 9.38
C TYR A 85 5.08 -7.98 10.12
N ALA A 86 5.00 -8.04 11.45
CA ALA A 86 5.32 -6.94 12.33
C ALA A 86 6.04 -7.47 13.57
N SER A 87 7.12 -6.80 13.99
CA SER A 87 7.68 -7.08 15.31
C SER A 87 6.93 -6.25 16.36
N ALA A 88 6.77 -6.80 17.57
CA ALA A 88 6.21 -6.03 18.70
C ALA A 88 7.06 -4.77 18.99
N GLU A 89 8.37 -4.84 18.78
CA GLU A 89 9.30 -3.71 18.94
C GLU A 89 9.03 -2.59 17.93
N ASN A 90 8.77 -2.92 16.66
CA ASN A 90 8.47 -1.92 15.64
C ASN A 90 7.12 -1.24 15.91
N LEU A 91 6.08 -2.03 16.19
CA LEU A 91 4.78 -1.50 16.56
C LEU A 91 4.85 -0.64 17.84
N LYS A 92 5.72 -1.03 18.79
CA LYS A 92 6.04 -0.23 19.96
C LYS A 92 6.67 1.12 19.61
N ALA A 93 7.68 1.11 18.75
CA ALA A 93 8.36 2.33 18.34
C ALA A 93 7.38 3.29 17.64
N GLU A 94 6.53 2.77 16.75
CA GLU A 94 5.49 3.54 16.07
C GLU A 94 4.47 4.14 17.05
N SER A 95 3.96 3.31 17.97
CA SER A 95 3.00 3.74 18.99
C SER A 95 3.59 4.82 19.90
N ASP A 96 4.81 4.60 20.42
CA ASP A 96 5.52 5.57 21.27
C ASP A 96 5.78 6.90 20.55
N TRP A 97 6.11 6.85 19.26
CA TRP A 97 6.33 8.05 18.47
C TRP A 97 5.04 8.84 18.27
N ILE A 98 3.93 8.16 17.94
CA ILE A 98 2.61 8.78 17.83
C ILE A 98 2.22 9.44 19.15
N HIS A 99 2.34 8.75 20.29
CA HIS A 99 1.96 9.33 21.59
C HIS A 99 2.83 10.51 22.00
N SER A 100 4.11 10.51 21.64
CA SER A 100 5.03 11.62 21.96
C SER A 100 4.82 12.87 21.09
N HIS A 101 4.33 12.72 19.86
CA HIS A 101 4.13 13.84 18.92
C HIS A 101 2.66 14.28 18.77
N LEU A 102 1.71 13.39 19.08
CA LEU A 102 0.27 13.65 19.06
C LEU A 102 -0.37 13.20 20.40
N PRO A 103 -0.16 13.93 21.50
CA PRO A 103 -0.74 13.55 22.79
C PRO A 103 -2.27 13.43 22.72
N GLY A 104 -2.78 12.29 23.17
CA GLY A 104 -4.22 12.01 23.21
C GLY A 104 -4.78 11.27 22.00
N THR A 105 -4.04 11.12 20.89
CA THR A 105 -4.44 10.22 19.80
C THR A 105 -4.25 8.77 20.19
N LYS A 106 -5.05 7.88 19.59
CA LYS A 106 -5.07 6.45 19.90
C LYS A 106 -4.36 5.62 18.84
N THR A 107 -3.75 4.50 19.21
CA THR A 107 -3.25 3.52 18.25
C THR A 107 -4.06 2.23 18.31
N TYR A 108 -4.29 1.64 17.15
CA TYR A 108 -5.15 0.47 16.99
C TYR A 108 -4.54 -0.54 16.02
N ILE A 109 -4.71 -1.81 16.32
CA ILE A 109 -4.53 -2.93 15.37
C ILE A 109 -5.74 -3.86 15.49
N THR A 110 -6.10 -4.55 14.42
CA THR A 110 -6.83 -5.83 14.51
C THR A 110 -5.84 -6.93 14.84
N MET A 111 -6.30 -8.04 15.41
CA MET A 111 -5.41 -9.12 15.84
C MET A 111 -5.58 -10.37 15.00
N MET A 112 -4.45 -10.89 14.53
CA MET A 112 -4.40 -12.23 13.96
C MET A 112 -4.38 -13.29 15.07
N SER A 113 -5.34 -14.23 15.04
CA SER A 113 -5.22 -15.45 15.85
C SER A 113 -4.26 -16.42 15.16
N LEU A 114 -3.24 -16.89 15.90
CA LEU A 114 -2.31 -17.93 15.44
C LEU A 114 -2.87 -19.36 15.66
N GLY A 115 -4.00 -19.45 16.37
CA GLY A 115 -4.76 -20.68 16.58
C GLY A 115 -5.89 -20.88 15.57
N THR A 116 -6.77 -21.85 15.85
CA THR A 116 -7.97 -22.11 15.04
C THR A 116 -9.19 -21.40 15.61
N SER A 117 -10.28 -21.34 14.86
CA SER A 117 -11.55 -20.77 15.36
C SER A 117 -12.14 -21.52 16.56
N ALA A 118 -11.77 -22.80 16.72
CA ALA A 118 -12.10 -23.61 17.89
C ALA A 118 -11.16 -23.35 19.08
N ASN A 119 -9.91 -22.99 18.82
CA ASN A 119 -8.87 -22.73 19.83
C ASN A 119 -8.04 -21.50 19.42
N PRO A 120 -8.58 -20.28 19.54
CA PRO A 120 -7.87 -19.07 19.16
C PRO A 120 -6.68 -18.83 20.09
N ASP A 121 -5.62 -18.27 19.53
CA ASP A 121 -4.38 -18.03 20.27
C ASP A 121 -3.75 -16.70 19.86
N PHE A 122 -3.62 -15.80 20.84
CA PHE A 122 -2.93 -14.51 20.73
C PHE A 122 -1.68 -14.47 21.62
N SER A 123 -1.26 -15.61 22.18
CA SER A 123 -0.09 -15.66 23.03
C SER A 123 1.18 -15.36 22.23
N ASN A 124 2.13 -14.67 22.87
CA ASN A 124 3.40 -14.27 22.25
C ASN A 124 3.26 -13.40 20.98
N THR A 125 2.12 -12.73 20.81
CA THR A 125 1.93 -11.75 19.73
C THR A 125 2.09 -10.32 20.26
N TYR A 126 0.99 -9.59 20.39
CA TYR A 126 0.96 -8.16 20.73
C TYR A 126 0.01 -7.93 21.90
N ASN A 127 0.47 -7.14 22.86
CA ASN A 127 -0.32 -6.69 23.98
C ASN A 127 0.17 -5.30 24.43
N PRO A 128 -0.59 -4.60 25.27
CA PRO A 128 -0.21 -3.24 25.69
C PRO A 128 1.17 -3.17 26.33
N ALA A 129 1.63 -4.24 26.99
CA ALA A 129 2.92 -4.24 27.68
C ALA A 129 4.11 -4.31 26.70
N ASN A 130 3.98 -4.97 25.55
CA ASN A 130 5.06 -5.11 24.58
C ASN A 130 4.96 -4.16 23.38
N THR A 131 3.78 -3.62 23.06
CA THR A 131 3.58 -2.70 21.93
C THR A 131 3.16 -1.29 22.31
N HIS A 132 2.75 -1.04 23.55
CA HIS A 132 2.16 0.24 23.97
C HIS A 132 0.89 0.67 23.19
N ILE A 133 0.35 -0.21 22.34
CA ILE A 133 -0.85 0.07 21.56
C ILE A 133 -2.06 0.28 22.49
N ASP A 134 -2.91 1.28 22.19
CA ASP A 134 -4.10 1.57 22.99
C ASP A 134 -5.19 0.51 22.85
N TYR A 135 -5.48 0.06 21.63
CA TYR A 135 -6.65 -0.75 21.30
C TYR A 135 -6.37 -1.93 20.36
N PHE A 136 -7.07 -3.03 20.58
CA PHE A 136 -6.87 -4.31 19.89
C PHE A 136 -8.22 -4.87 19.39
N GLY A 137 -8.35 -5.05 18.09
CA GLY A 137 -9.52 -5.63 17.42
C GLY A 137 -9.61 -7.12 17.68
N VAL A 138 -10.76 -7.56 18.19
CA VAL A 138 -11.07 -8.96 18.42
C VAL A 138 -12.04 -9.41 17.33
N ASP A 139 -11.47 -9.97 16.27
CA ASP A 139 -12.19 -10.26 15.04
C ASP A 139 -12.65 -11.72 15.01
N ALA A 140 -13.93 -11.93 15.36
CA ALA A 140 -14.54 -13.25 15.40
C ALA A 140 -15.69 -13.33 14.40
N TYR A 141 -15.58 -14.21 13.42
CA TYR A 141 -16.50 -14.32 12.28
C TYR A 141 -17.26 -15.65 12.29
N PRO A 142 -18.35 -15.79 13.08
CA PRO A 142 -19.00 -17.07 13.35
C PRO A 142 -19.96 -17.56 12.26
N VAL A 143 -20.41 -16.69 11.34
CA VAL A 143 -21.43 -17.02 10.35
C VAL A 143 -20.75 -17.61 9.10
N ARG A 144 -20.76 -18.94 9.02
CA ARG A 144 -19.99 -19.72 8.04
C ARG A 144 -20.84 -20.83 7.40
N THR A 145 -20.46 -21.29 6.22
CA THR A 145 -21.03 -22.50 5.60
C THR A 145 -20.48 -23.76 6.25
N GLY A 146 -21.18 -24.89 6.05
CA GLY A 146 -20.66 -26.22 6.43
C GLY A 146 -20.90 -26.62 7.89
N GLY A 147 -21.70 -25.89 8.67
CA GLY A 147 -22.01 -26.23 10.05
C GLY A 147 -23.08 -25.34 10.71
N VAL A 148 -23.30 -25.56 12.01
CA VAL A 148 -24.11 -24.67 12.86
C VAL A 148 -23.30 -23.41 13.16
N ILE A 149 -23.95 -22.24 13.16
CA ILE A 149 -23.31 -20.96 13.50
C ILE A 149 -22.81 -21.02 14.94
N ASP A 150 -21.52 -20.75 15.12
CA ASP A 150 -20.85 -20.86 16.42
C ASP A 150 -20.60 -19.48 17.03
N TYR A 151 -21.64 -18.89 17.63
CA TYR A 151 -21.50 -17.60 18.31
C TYR A 151 -20.54 -17.65 19.51
N ASN A 152 -20.31 -18.81 20.10
CA ASN A 152 -19.34 -18.98 21.19
C ASN A 152 -17.89 -18.83 20.71
N MET A 153 -17.65 -18.73 19.40
CA MET A 153 -16.36 -18.28 18.87
C MET A 153 -15.95 -16.93 19.45
N ILE A 154 -16.90 -16.00 19.62
CA ILE A 154 -16.66 -14.67 20.20
C ILE A 154 -16.14 -14.82 21.63
N ASP A 155 -16.80 -15.64 22.45
CA ASP A 155 -16.41 -15.95 23.82
C ASP A 155 -14.98 -16.50 23.90
N ARG A 156 -14.61 -17.40 22.98
CA ARG A 156 -13.26 -17.98 22.91
C ARG A 156 -12.21 -16.95 22.50
N TYR A 157 -12.49 -16.12 21.50
CA TYR A 157 -11.57 -15.06 21.05
C TYR A 157 -11.33 -14.02 22.15
N VAL A 158 -12.38 -13.56 22.83
CA VAL A 158 -12.25 -12.64 23.97
C VAL A 158 -11.49 -13.30 25.12
N ALA A 159 -11.72 -14.59 25.41
CA ALA A 159 -10.97 -15.32 26.42
C ALA A 159 -9.48 -15.43 26.07
N ALA A 160 -9.13 -15.74 24.82
CA ALA A 160 -7.76 -15.82 24.34
C ALA A 160 -7.06 -14.46 24.40
N ALA A 161 -7.74 -13.38 24.01
CA ALA A 161 -7.20 -12.02 24.09
C ALA A 161 -6.88 -11.63 25.54
N LYS A 162 -7.76 -11.95 26.49
CA LYS A 162 -7.50 -11.76 27.93
C LYS A 162 -6.27 -12.56 28.39
N ALA A 163 -6.16 -13.82 27.96
CA ALA A 163 -5.04 -14.68 28.31
C ALA A 163 -3.71 -14.17 27.74
N ALA A 164 -3.73 -13.49 26.59
CA ALA A 164 -2.57 -12.84 25.98
C ALA A 164 -2.17 -11.50 26.65
N GLY A 165 -2.91 -11.07 27.67
CA GLY A 165 -2.61 -9.87 28.45
C GLY A 165 -3.30 -8.60 27.95
N ILE A 166 -4.37 -8.72 27.15
CA ILE A 166 -5.16 -7.58 26.66
C ILE A 166 -6.31 -7.33 27.64
N PRO A 167 -6.37 -6.15 28.29
CA PRO A 167 -7.50 -5.78 29.13
C PRO A 167 -8.78 -5.61 28.31
N VAL A 168 -9.92 -5.98 28.89
CA VAL A 168 -11.25 -5.80 28.24
C VAL A 168 -11.49 -4.34 27.83
N SER A 169 -11.00 -3.38 28.61
CA SER A 169 -11.11 -1.94 28.29
C SER A 169 -10.32 -1.51 27.07
N GLN A 170 -9.44 -2.37 26.54
CA GLN A 170 -8.64 -2.12 25.33
C GLN A 170 -9.08 -2.97 24.14
N MET A 171 -10.12 -3.79 24.31
CA MET A 171 -10.67 -4.62 23.23
C MET A 171 -11.69 -3.84 22.40
N ILE A 172 -11.61 -4.01 21.08
CA ILE A 172 -12.57 -3.47 20.11
C ILE A 172 -13.32 -4.64 19.48
N PRO A 173 -14.66 -4.69 19.60
CA PRO A 173 -15.47 -5.71 18.93
C PRO A 173 -15.37 -5.60 17.40
N GLY A 174 -14.96 -6.69 16.75
CA GLY A 174 -15.00 -6.85 15.30
C GLY A 174 -16.25 -7.60 14.86
N TYR A 175 -17.16 -6.92 14.18
CA TYR A 175 -18.42 -7.46 13.68
C TYR A 175 -18.29 -7.94 12.23
N GLN A 176 -18.87 -9.11 11.94
CA GLN A 176 -18.83 -9.73 10.61
C GLN A 176 -19.82 -9.07 9.66
N ALA A 177 -19.41 -8.08 8.87
CA ALA A 177 -20.31 -7.43 7.91
C ALA A 177 -20.08 -7.90 6.45
N PHE A 178 -19.52 -9.11 6.26
CA PHE A 178 -19.12 -9.63 4.96
C PHE A 178 -19.36 -11.15 4.78
N GLY A 179 -19.29 -11.62 3.54
CA GLY A 179 -19.25 -13.05 3.20
C GLY A 179 -19.58 -13.35 1.73
N GLY A 180 -19.56 -14.63 1.35
CA GLY A 180 -19.79 -15.08 -0.03
C GLY A 180 -18.59 -14.94 -0.98
N GLY A 181 -17.43 -14.51 -0.47
CA GLY A 181 -16.18 -14.38 -1.24
C GLY A 181 -15.33 -15.64 -1.23
N ASN A 182 -14.07 -15.48 -1.68
CA ASN A 182 -13.17 -16.60 -1.90
C ASN A 182 -12.42 -17.08 -0.66
N TYR A 183 -12.47 -16.35 0.46
CA TYR A 183 -11.81 -16.75 1.71
C TYR A 183 -12.35 -18.08 2.26
N ASN A 184 -11.44 -19.01 2.54
CA ASN A 184 -11.74 -20.25 3.23
C ASN A 184 -11.65 -20.04 4.74
N THR A 185 -12.56 -20.68 5.46
CA THR A 185 -12.48 -20.82 6.92
C THR A 185 -11.53 -21.95 7.28
N ASP A 186 -10.99 -21.95 8.50
CA ASP A 186 -10.15 -23.02 9.05
C ASP A 186 -10.87 -24.37 9.15
N THR A 187 -12.20 -24.39 9.04
CA THR A 187 -13.03 -25.60 8.99
C THR A 187 -13.35 -26.06 7.56
N GLY A 188 -12.77 -25.44 6.53
CA GLY A 188 -13.00 -25.78 5.12
C GLY A 188 -14.30 -25.23 4.51
N GLY A 189 -15.07 -24.45 5.28
CA GLY A 189 -16.24 -23.70 4.80
C GLY A 189 -15.90 -22.30 4.28
N LYS A 190 -16.92 -21.48 4.03
CA LYS A 190 -16.84 -20.09 3.57
C LYS A 190 -17.53 -19.14 4.56
N TYR A 191 -17.09 -17.89 4.62
CA TYR A 191 -17.83 -16.85 5.34
C TYR A 191 -19.14 -16.51 4.63
N VAL A 192 -20.17 -16.16 5.38
CA VAL A 192 -21.51 -15.83 4.89
C VAL A 192 -21.93 -14.47 5.44
N VAL A 193 -22.48 -13.62 4.59
CA VAL A 193 -23.03 -12.32 5.02
C VAL A 193 -24.12 -12.57 6.06
N PRO A 194 -23.99 -12.05 7.30
CA PRO A 194 -25.02 -12.26 8.30
C PRO A 194 -26.34 -11.59 7.91
N THR A 195 -27.43 -12.22 8.32
CA THR A 195 -28.73 -11.55 8.41
C THR A 195 -28.75 -10.58 9.60
N ALA A 196 -29.64 -9.60 9.58
CA ALA A 196 -29.77 -8.64 10.70
C ALA A 196 -29.99 -9.31 12.08
N ALA A 197 -30.69 -10.46 12.14
CA ALA A 197 -30.89 -11.19 13.39
C ALA A 197 -29.62 -11.92 13.87
N GLN A 198 -28.84 -12.46 12.93
CA GLN A 198 -27.54 -13.06 13.24
C GLN A 198 -26.56 -11.97 13.69
N GLU A 199 -26.58 -10.80 13.04
CA GLU A 199 -25.77 -9.65 13.41
C GLU A 199 -26.11 -9.12 14.81
N GLN A 200 -27.39 -9.01 15.14
CA GLN A 200 -27.81 -8.68 16.50
C GLN A 200 -27.26 -9.68 17.53
N THR A 201 -27.24 -10.97 17.19
CA THR A 201 -26.69 -12.01 18.08
C THR A 201 -25.18 -11.84 18.28
N ILE A 202 -24.43 -11.49 17.23
CA ILE A 202 -22.99 -11.17 17.32
C ILE A 202 -22.77 -9.99 18.27
N ILE A 203 -23.50 -8.89 18.08
CA ILE A 203 -23.41 -7.69 18.92
C ILE A 203 -23.76 -8.01 20.38
N ASP A 204 -24.83 -8.77 20.63
CA ASP A 204 -25.25 -9.15 21.98
C ASP A 204 -24.21 -10.01 22.71
N HIS A 205 -23.47 -10.86 21.98
CA HIS A 205 -22.35 -11.61 22.56
C HIS A 205 -21.20 -10.70 22.95
N PHE A 206 -20.76 -9.83 22.03
CA PHE A 206 -19.70 -8.85 22.35
C PHE A 206 -20.11 -7.91 23.48
N ALA A 207 -21.34 -7.42 23.52
CA ALA A 207 -21.82 -6.51 24.57
C ALA A 207 -21.74 -7.12 25.99
N LYS A 208 -21.86 -8.44 26.13
CA LYS A 208 -21.68 -9.13 27.43
C LYS A 208 -20.22 -9.21 27.86
N LEU A 209 -19.30 -9.29 26.91
CA LEU A 209 -17.89 -9.61 27.12
C LEU A 209 -17.00 -8.37 27.11
N VAL A 210 -17.38 -7.38 26.30
CA VAL A 210 -16.73 -6.09 26.08
C VAL A 210 -17.82 -5.00 26.14
N PRO A 211 -18.36 -4.68 27.33
CA PRO A 211 -19.56 -3.85 27.48
C PRO A 211 -19.35 -2.35 27.26
N SER A 212 -18.09 -1.88 27.17
CA SER A 212 -17.77 -0.46 27.05
C SER A 212 -16.52 -0.25 26.20
N PRO A 213 -16.55 -0.66 24.92
CA PRO A 213 -15.42 -0.47 24.03
C PRO A 213 -15.28 1.02 23.67
N ALA A 214 -14.08 1.44 23.31
CA ALA A 214 -13.84 2.83 22.88
C ALA A 214 -14.55 3.16 21.55
N PHE A 215 -14.68 2.15 20.69
CA PHE A 215 -15.47 2.13 19.47
C PHE A 215 -15.79 0.67 19.11
N ASP A 216 -16.69 0.44 18.16
CA ASP A 216 -16.88 -0.89 17.54
C ASP A 216 -16.56 -0.85 16.05
N TYR A 217 -16.28 -2.02 15.46
CA TYR A 217 -15.81 -2.15 14.09
C TYR A 217 -16.70 -3.10 13.28
N ALA A 218 -17.36 -2.61 12.23
CA ALA A 218 -17.98 -3.45 11.21
C ALA A 218 -17.03 -3.67 10.02
N TYR A 219 -16.48 -4.88 9.88
CA TYR A 219 -15.56 -5.25 8.80
C TYR A 219 -16.34 -5.79 7.59
N ALA A 220 -16.31 -5.19 6.40
CA ALA A 220 -15.79 -3.88 6.01
C ALA A 220 -16.78 -3.23 5.00
N TRP A 221 -16.61 -1.95 4.66
CA TRP A 221 -17.50 -1.27 3.70
C TRP A 221 -17.29 -1.73 2.26
N GLY A 222 -16.03 -1.88 1.85
CA GLY A 222 -15.62 -2.32 0.51
C GLY A 222 -15.49 -3.84 0.40
N SER A 223 -15.70 -4.37 -0.80
CA SER A 223 -15.53 -5.81 -1.07
C SER A 223 -14.05 -6.20 -1.10
N GLN A 224 -13.74 -7.37 -0.58
CA GLN A 224 -12.43 -8.02 -0.60
C GLN A 224 -12.57 -9.45 -1.13
N GLN A 225 -11.65 -9.89 -2.00
CA GLN A 225 -11.65 -11.25 -2.56
C GLN A 225 -13.01 -11.71 -3.13
N GLY A 226 -13.75 -10.78 -3.74
CA GLY A 226 -15.05 -11.04 -4.38
C GLY A 226 -16.19 -11.33 -3.41
N ASP A 227 -16.06 -10.98 -2.13
CA ASP A 227 -17.14 -11.07 -1.16
C ASP A 227 -18.26 -10.04 -1.40
N THR A 228 -19.39 -10.27 -0.76
CA THR A 228 -20.36 -9.21 -0.51
C THR A 228 -20.00 -8.57 0.83
N ALA A 229 -19.71 -7.28 0.82
CA ALA A 229 -19.37 -6.51 2.00
C ALA A 229 -20.52 -5.57 2.41
N LEU A 230 -20.32 -4.79 3.47
CA LEU A 230 -21.35 -3.97 4.08
C LEU A 230 -21.93 -2.94 3.10
N GLY A 231 -21.09 -2.29 2.30
CA GLY A 231 -21.52 -1.28 1.33
C GLY A 231 -22.54 -1.80 0.31
N GLN A 232 -22.47 -3.09 -0.02
CA GLN A 232 -23.34 -3.79 -0.96
C GLN A 232 -24.56 -4.46 -0.30
N SER A 233 -24.69 -4.43 1.02
CA SER A 233 -25.80 -5.05 1.76
C SER A 233 -26.80 -4.00 2.28
N PRO A 234 -27.94 -3.75 1.60
CA PRO A 234 -28.96 -2.83 2.10
C PRO A 234 -29.50 -3.21 3.48
N ALA A 235 -29.64 -4.51 3.74
CA ALA A 235 -30.14 -5.01 5.02
C ALA A 235 -29.19 -4.71 6.18
N LEU A 236 -27.89 -4.97 6.01
CA LEU A 236 -26.90 -4.67 7.05
C LEU A 236 -26.70 -3.16 7.23
N LYS A 237 -26.72 -2.36 6.15
CA LYS A 237 -26.69 -0.89 6.28
C LYS A 237 -27.87 -0.34 7.08
N ALA A 238 -29.07 -0.86 6.86
CA ALA A 238 -30.25 -0.47 7.62
C ALA A 238 -30.15 -0.89 9.10
N PHE A 239 -29.62 -2.09 9.36
CA PHE A 239 -29.36 -2.58 10.71
C PHE A 239 -28.33 -1.71 11.44
N PHE A 240 -27.16 -1.45 10.86
CA PHE A 240 -26.13 -0.61 11.46
C PHE A 240 -26.59 0.84 11.63
N LEU A 241 -27.40 1.38 10.73
CA LEU A 241 -28.01 2.69 10.92
C LEU A 241 -28.86 2.74 12.19
N GLN A 242 -29.59 1.67 12.51
CA GLN A 242 -30.37 1.58 13.74
C GLN A 242 -29.47 1.40 14.97
N HIS A 243 -28.51 0.47 14.91
CA HIS A 243 -27.52 0.23 15.98
C HIS A 243 -26.78 1.53 16.35
N ASN A 244 -26.18 2.18 15.36
CA ASN A 244 -25.35 3.37 15.52
C ASN A 244 -26.15 4.61 15.97
N LYS A 245 -27.47 4.66 15.70
CA LYS A 245 -28.37 5.72 16.20
C LYS A 245 -28.95 5.42 17.58
N SER A 246 -29.04 4.15 17.96
CA SER A 246 -29.70 3.75 19.21
C SER A 246 -28.95 4.26 20.46
N VAL A 247 -27.66 4.56 20.32
CA VAL A 247 -26.81 5.13 21.38
C VAL A 247 -27.05 6.63 21.61
N ASP A 248 -27.65 7.36 20.65
CA ASP A 248 -28.08 8.74 20.84
C ASP A 248 -29.45 8.85 21.54
N ASN A 249 -30.29 7.80 21.45
CA ASN A 249 -31.63 7.77 22.04
C ASN A 249 -31.66 7.42 23.54
N LEU A 250 -30.57 6.89 24.11
CA LEU A 250 -30.44 6.72 25.57
C LEU A 250 -30.10 8.03 26.29
N ASN A 251 -29.69 9.09 25.57
CA ASN A 251 -29.46 10.41 26.15
C ASN A 251 -30.73 11.29 26.22
N HIS A 252 -31.91 10.77 25.88
CA HIS A 252 -33.19 11.51 25.92
C HIS A 252 -34.25 10.91 26.85
N SER A 253 -33.97 9.82 27.56
CA SER A 253 -34.82 9.31 28.65
C SER A 253 -34.05 9.37 29.95
N GLY A 254 -34.34 10.39 30.77
CA GLY A 254 -33.65 10.61 32.03
C GLY A 254 -33.87 9.48 33.04
N ASP A 255 -32.81 9.14 33.75
CA ASP A 255 -32.78 9.29 35.21
C ASP A 255 -31.33 9.31 35.71
N ALA A 256 -31.03 10.24 36.61
CA ALA A 256 -29.71 10.41 37.21
C ALA A 256 -29.58 9.56 38.48
N PRO A 257 -28.36 9.12 38.84
CA PRO A 257 -27.92 9.36 40.21
C PRO A 257 -26.49 9.93 40.33
N ALA A 258 -26.29 10.55 41.48
CA ALA A 258 -25.27 11.53 41.87
C ALA A 258 -23.81 11.02 41.97
N PRO A 259 -22.80 11.93 42.00
CA PRO A 259 -21.40 11.57 41.93
C PRO A 259 -20.77 11.35 43.31
N THR A 260 -19.80 10.44 43.40
CA THR A 260 -18.86 10.35 44.52
C THR A 260 -17.43 10.51 44.03
N THR A 261 -16.77 11.50 44.61
CA THR A 261 -15.36 11.88 44.49
C THR A 261 -14.42 10.83 45.09
N THR A 262 -13.17 10.70 44.60
CA THR A 262 -11.85 11.02 45.24
C THR A 262 -10.69 10.28 44.47
N PRO A 263 -9.36 10.53 44.69
CA PRO A 263 -8.44 11.32 43.82
C PRO A 263 -7.23 10.49 43.26
N PRO A 264 -6.24 11.09 42.53
CA PRO A 264 -5.27 10.36 41.72
C PRO A 264 -3.95 10.04 42.45
N VAL A 265 -3.26 8.98 42.03
CA VAL A 265 -1.89 8.66 42.46
C VAL A 265 -0.92 8.83 41.29
N THR A 266 0.04 9.72 41.47
CA THR A 266 1.21 9.99 40.63
C THR A 266 2.34 9.00 40.91
N SER A 267 3.02 8.52 39.86
CA SER A 267 4.40 8.03 39.97
C SER A 267 5.19 8.31 38.68
N THR A 268 6.35 8.93 38.88
CA THR A 268 7.38 9.37 37.92
C THR A 268 8.25 8.22 37.37
N PRO A 269 8.98 8.41 36.24
CA PRO A 269 9.68 7.36 35.49
C PRO A 269 11.15 7.17 35.89
N SER A 270 11.69 5.97 35.64
CA SER A 270 13.11 5.63 35.78
C SER A 270 13.75 5.33 34.41
N THR A 271 15.01 5.73 34.29
CA THR A 271 15.81 5.99 33.09
C THR A 271 16.60 4.79 32.51
N SER A 272 16.58 4.66 31.17
CA SER A 272 17.65 4.35 30.18
C SER A 272 18.73 3.28 30.41
N ALA A 273 18.95 2.41 29.39
CA ALA A 273 20.20 2.19 28.61
C ALA A 273 20.09 0.94 27.66
N PRO A 274 21.04 0.67 26.73
CA PRO A 274 21.12 1.18 25.36
C PRO A 274 20.92 0.10 24.25
N SER A 275 20.59 0.57 23.05
CA SER A 275 20.32 -0.18 21.82
C SER A 275 21.56 -0.86 21.21
N THR A 276 21.39 -2.09 20.71
CA THR A 276 22.33 -2.77 19.80
C THR A 276 21.75 -2.81 18.40
N VAL A 277 22.35 -2.06 17.47
CA VAL A 277 22.02 -2.05 16.04
C VAL A 277 22.40 -3.42 15.43
N THR A 278 21.42 -4.21 14.99
CA THR A 278 21.65 -5.43 14.20
C THR A 278 21.74 -5.08 12.71
N SER A 279 22.81 -5.53 12.06
CA SER A 279 23.11 -5.39 10.63
C SER A 279 22.01 -6.00 9.74
N PRO A 280 21.68 -5.43 8.56
CA PRO A 280 20.63 -5.97 7.69
C PRO A 280 21.01 -7.37 7.18
N SER A 281 20.17 -8.36 7.44
CA SER A 281 20.28 -9.72 6.90
C SER A 281 19.67 -9.81 5.49
N HIS A 282 20.30 -10.60 4.62
CA HIS A 282 19.79 -11.00 3.29
C HIS A 282 18.89 -12.24 3.46
N HIS A 283 17.64 -12.17 3.01
CA HIS A 283 16.67 -13.25 3.04
C HIS A 283 16.24 -13.69 1.64
N VAL A 284 15.66 -14.88 1.56
CA VAL A 284 15.00 -15.40 0.36
C VAL A 284 13.53 -15.63 0.67
N PHE A 285 12.66 -14.90 -0.03
CA PHE A 285 11.21 -15.01 0.01
C PHE A 285 10.76 -15.84 -1.19
N ASN A 286 10.05 -16.93 -0.92
CA ASN A 286 9.45 -17.77 -1.95
C ASN A 286 7.94 -17.61 -1.87
N GLY A 287 7.35 -17.21 -2.99
CA GLY A 287 5.93 -17.23 -3.25
C GLY A 287 5.41 -18.66 -3.40
N THR A 288 4.21 -18.76 -3.92
CA THR A 288 3.42 -19.96 -4.09
C THR A 288 3.16 -20.21 -5.57
N GLY A 289 2.38 -21.23 -5.92
CA GLY A 289 1.92 -21.41 -7.30
C GLY A 289 0.70 -20.57 -7.62
N SER A 290 0.55 -19.36 -7.06
CA SER A 290 -0.64 -18.50 -7.12
C SER A 290 -0.21 -17.04 -7.03
N ALA A 291 -1.13 -16.11 -7.33
CA ALA A 291 -0.83 -14.68 -7.30
C ALA A 291 -0.48 -14.22 -5.87
N ASP A 292 0.74 -13.74 -5.69
CA ASP A 292 1.32 -13.35 -4.41
C ASP A 292 1.59 -11.85 -4.32
N VAL A 293 1.70 -11.37 -3.08
CA VAL A 293 2.24 -10.06 -2.76
C VAL A 293 3.45 -10.24 -1.85
N ILE A 294 4.64 -9.96 -2.38
CA ILE A 294 5.91 -10.27 -1.72
C ILE A 294 6.61 -8.98 -1.32
N HIS A 295 6.98 -8.88 -0.04
CA HIS A 295 7.70 -7.75 0.53
C HIS A 295 9.03 -8.23 1.13
N GLY A 296 10.13 -7.62 0.71
CA GLY A 296 11.43 -7.79 1.36
C GLY A 296 11.50 -7.11 2.73
N THR A 297 12.49 -7.50 3.53
CA THR A 297 12.97 -6.73 4.69
C THR A 297 13.72 -5.48 4.22
N THR A 298 14.38 -4.76 5.12
CA THR A 298 15.26 -3.63 4.72
C THR A 298 16.62 -4.08 4.18
N GLY A 299 16.93 -5.38 4.23
CA GLY A 299 18.15 -5.96 3.68
C GLY A 299 18.11 -6.09 2.17
N ALA A 300 19.21 -6.53 1.58
CA ALA A 300 19.23 -6.91 0.17
C ALA A 300 18.64 -8.31 0.07
N ASP A 301 17.39 -8.45 -0.37
CA ASP A 301 16.66 -9.71 -0.34
C ASP A 301 16.52 -10.36 -1.72
N THR A 302 16.05 -11.59 -1.77
CA THR A 302 15.67 -12.27 -3.02
C THR A 302 14.22 -12.70 -2.92
N MET A 303 13.40 -12.29 -3.87
CA MET A 303 11.95 -12.51 -3.90
C MET A 303 11.62 -13.30 -5.16
N ILE A 304 11.00 -14.48 -5.00
CA ILE A 304 10.71 -15.44 -6.07
C ILE A 304 9.20 -15.71 -6.04
N GLY A 305 8.46 -15.52 -7.13
CA GLY A 305 6.98 -15.56 -7.14
C GLY A 305 6.40 -16.85 -7.71
N TYR A 306 7.07 -17.40 -8.72
CA TYR A 306 6.73 -18.65 -9.42
C TYR A 306 5.63 -18.53 -10.47
N GLY A 307 4.36 -18.54 -10.10
CA GLY A 307 3.24 -18.77 -11.01
C GLY A 307 2.09 -17.81 -10.74
N TYR A 308 1.34 -17.44 -11.79
CA TYR A 308 0.31 -16.39 -11.77
C TYR A 308 0.91 -14.99 -11.66
N ASN A 309 0.09 -13.99 -11.29
CA ASN A 309 0.44 -12.57 -11.34
C ASN A 309 0.88 -12.10 -9.96
N ASP A 310 2.17 -11.89 -9.79
CA ASP A 310 2.78 -11.54 -8.52
C ASP A 310 3.07 -10.03 -8.42
N THR A 311 3.02 -9.50 -7.20
CA THR A 311 3.38 -8.11 -6.90
C THR A 311 4.50 -8.05 -5.87
N TYR A 312 5.61 -7.44 -6.25
CA TYR A 312 6.81 -7.30 -5.44
C TYR A 312 6.97 -5.87 -4.95
N TYR A 313 7.23 -5.70 -3.67
CA TYR A 313 7.61 -4.41 -3.09
C TYR A 313 9.09 -4.40 -2.79
N VAL A 314 9.80 -3.54 -3.54
CA VAL A 314 11.25 -3.37 -3.42
C VAL A 314 11.54 -2.09 -2.63
N ASN A 315 12.31 -2.24 -1.55
CA ASN A 315 12.69 -1.14 -0.66
C ASN A 315 14.22 -1.04 -0.48
N ASN A 316 14.97 -1.99 -1.02
CA ASN A 316 16.42 -1.99 -1.02
C ASN A 316 16.94 -2.16 -2.45
N ALA A 317 17.92 -1.35 -2.85
CA ALA A 317 18.50 -1.42 -4.19
C ALA A 317 19.24 -2.76 -4.46
N GLY A 318 19.59 -3.49 -3.41
CA GLY A 318 20.17 -4.83 -3.47
C GLY A 318 19.15 -5.97 -3.57
N ASP A 319 17.85 -5.67 -3.53
CA ASP A 319 16.81 -6.68 -3.73
C ASP A 319 16.93 -7.34 -5.11
N LYS A 320 16.47 -8.58 -5.20
CA LYS A 320 16.40 -9.34 -6.44
C LYS A 320 15.04 -9.96 -6.59
N VAL A 321 14.30 -9.53 -7.59
CA VAL A 321 13.07 -10.19 -8.01
C VAL A 321 13.41 -11.25 -9.05
N VAL A 322 12.84 -12.44 -8.90
CA VAL A 322 13.04 -13.59 -9.78
C VAL A 322 11.68 -14.10 -10.23
N GLU A 323 11.39 -13.89 -11.51
CA GLU A 323 10.20 -14.43 -12.16
C GLU A 323 10.51 -15.28 -13.39
N LEU A 324 9.69 -16.31 -13.58
CA LEU A 324 9.76 -17.19 -14.74
C LEU A 324 8.90 -16.65 -15.88
N ALA A 325 9.41 -16.73 -17.11
CA ALA A 325 8.66 -16.31 -18.28
C ALA A 325 7.40 -17.18 -18.48
N GLY A 326 6.27 -16.51 -18.79
CA GLY A 326 5.01 -17.17 -19.13
C GLY A 326 4.13 -17.58 -17.94
N SER A 327 4.49 -17.16 -16.73
CA SER A 327 3.77 -17.47 -15.51
C SER A 327 2.64 -16.49 -15.17
N GLY A 328 2.63 -15.26 -15.69
CA GLY A 328 1.62 -14.26 -15.35
C GLY A 328 1.88 -12.88 -15.94
N ARG A 329 1.38 -11.85 -15.25
CA ARG A 329 1.65 -10.42 -15.46
C ARG A 329 2.11 -9.81 -14.15
N ASP A 330 3.41 -9.81 -13.96
CA ASP A 330 4.05 -9.55 -12.69
C ASP A 330 4.43 -8.08 -12.57
N THR A 331 4.36 -7.59 -11.34
CA THR A 331 4.57 -6.18 -11.01
C THR A 331 5.66 -6.03 -9.97
N VAL A 332 6.65 -5.20 -10.24
CA VAL A 332 7.55 -4.65 -9.23
C VAL A 332 7.15 -3.21 -8.91
N LEU A 333 6.92 -2.93 -7.63
CA LEU A 333 6.69 -1.60 -7.07
C LEU A 333 7.90 -1.21 -6.21
N ALA A 334 8.70 -0.26 -6.70
CA ALA A 334 9.91 0.20 -6.02
C ALA A 334 9.67 1.49 -5.24
N SER A 335 10.19 1.54 -4.01
CA SER A 335 10.26 2.76 -3.18
C SER A 335 11.67 3.39 -3.18
N VAL A 336 12.61 2.75 -3.87
CA VAL A 336 14.00 3.16 -4.06
C VAL A 336 14.39 3.06 -5.52
N THR A 337 15.48 3.71 -5.92
CA THR A 337 16.10 3.46 -7.23
C THR A 337 16.39 1.97 -7.40
N TYR A 338 15.89 1.38 -8.47
CA TYR A 338 15.91 -0.06 -8.63
C TYR A 338 16.10 -0.49 -10.10
N ALA A 339 16.78 -1.63 -10.26
CA ALA A 339 17.00 -2.27 -11.54
C ALA A 339 16.51 -3.71 -11.49
N LEU A 340 15.75 -4.13 -12.49
CA LEU A 340 15.37 -5.54 -12.64
C LEU A 340 16.60 -6.40 -12.87
N SER A 341 16.59 -7.59 -12.26
CA SER A 341 17.60 -8.61 -12.53
C SER A 341 17.45 -9.13 -13.95
N THR A 342 18.56 -9.41 -14.62
CA THR A 342 18.57 -10.13 -15.90
C THR A 342 17.89 -11.49 -15.72
N GLY A 343 17.07 -11.87 -16.70
CA GLY A 343 16.34 -13.13 -16.74
C GLY A 343 15.03 -13.13 -15.97
N SER A 344 14.69 -12.07 -15.22
CA SER A 344 13.41 -11.97 -14.52
C SER A 344 12.32 -11.45 -15.44
N ALA A 345 11.30 -12.26 -15.71
CA ALA A 345 10.20 -11.89 -16.59
C ALA A 345 9.15 -11.03 -15.86
N ILE A 346 9.41 -9.72 -15.74
CA ILE A 346 8.48 -8.76 -15.10
C ILE A 346 7.83 -7.88 -16.17
N GLU A 347 6.50 -7.79 -16.19
CA GLU A 347 5.76 -6.97 -17.16
C GLU A 347 5.60 -5.50 -16.74
N ARG A 348 5.57 -5.22 -15.42
CA ARG A 348 5.41 -3.85 -14.90
C ARG A 348 6.45 -3.52 -13.85
N LEU A 349 7.24 -2.47 -14.08
CA LEU A 349 8.12 -1.85 -13.07
C LEU A 349 7.59 -0.44 -12.78
N ALA A 350 7.19 -0.15 -11.56
CA ALA A 350 6.68 1.17 -11.22
C ALA A 350 7.17 1.63 -9.84
N THR A 351 7.02 2.92 -9.56
CA THR A 351 7.15 3.41 -8.19
C THR A 351 5.95 3.01 -7.34
N THR A 352 6.14 2.89 -6.02
CA THR A 352 5.06 2.62 -5.06
C THR A 352 4.07 3.78 -4.91
N SER A 353 4.48 5.00 -5.24
CA SER A 353 3.66 6.21 -5.11
C SER A 353 3.79 7.09 -6.36
N PRO A 354 2.81 7.05 -7.29
CA PRO A 354 2.85 7.84 -8.52
C PRO A 354 2.88 9.36 -8.31
N SER A 355 2.36 9.84 -7.16
CA SER A 355 2.39 11.25 -6.78
C SER A 355 3.60 11.65 -5.92
N GLY A 356 4.45 10.68 -5.55
CA GLY A 356 5.66 10.95 -4.78
C GLY A 356 6.64 11.80 -5.58
N THR A 357 7.31 12.75 -4.94
CA THR A 357 8.23 13.70 -5.60
C THR A 357 9.71 13.34 -5.42
N ALA A 358 10.01 12.25 -4.73
CA ALA A 358 11.37 11.76 -4.57
C ALA A 358 11.88 11.17 -5.90
N ALA A 359 13.10 11.58 -6.28
CA ALA A 359 13.79 11.02 -7.45
C ALA A 359 14.07 9.53 -7.24
N ILE A 360 13.36 8.68 -8.00
CA ILE A 360 13.52 7.22 -8.00
C ILE A 360 13.80 6.78 -9.44
N ASN A 361 14.98 6.22 -9.68
CA ASN A 361 15.34 5.77 -11.03
C ASN A 361 14.90 4.31 -11.21
N LEU A 362 14.31 4.01 -12.36
CA LEU A 362 13.80 2.68 -12.68
C LEU A 362 14.50 2.16 -13.93
N THR A 363 15.12 1.00 -13.79
CA THR A 363 15.82 0.32 -14.89
C THR A 363 15.21 -1.06 -15.14
N GLY A 364 14.74 -1.28 -16.36
CA GLY A 364 14.23 -2.57 -16.84
C GLY A 364 15.35 -3.59 -17.09
N ASN A 365 15.04 -4.59 -17.91
CA ASN A 365 15.98 -5.63 -18.31
C ASN A 365 15.82 -5.97 -19.79
N GLU A 366 16.14 -7.19 -20.22
CA GLU A 366 16.07 -7.59 -21.63
C GLU A 366 14.65 -7.86 -22.17
N PHE A 367 13.64 -7.92 -21.31
CA PHE A 367 12.23 -8.14 -21.68
C PHE A 367 11.45 -6.85 -21.86
N SER A 368 10.36 -6.90 -22.61
CA SER A 368 9.44 -5.75 -22.75
C SER A 368 8.72 -5.43 -21.44
N GLN A 369 8.87 -4.21 -20.93
CA GLN A 369 8.21 -3.74 -19.70
C GLN A 369 7.35 -2.50 -19.90
N THR A 370 6.36 -2.33 -19.03
CA THR A 370 5.84 -1.01 -18.70
C THR A 370 6.60 -0.45 -17.51
N VAL A 371 7.40 0.60 -17.73
CA VAL A 371 8.19 1.28 -16.69
C VAL A 371 7.54 2.62 -16.36
N THR A 372 7.18 2.87 -15.10
CA THR A 372 6.46 4.09 -14.67
C THR A 372 7.09 4.74 -13.44
N GLY A 373 7.61 5.95 -13.59
CA GLY A 373 8.15 6.80 -12.53
C GLY A 373 7.09 7.36 -11.56
N ASN A 374 7.41 8.47 -10.91
CA ASN A 374 6.53 9.21 -10.01
C ASN A 374 6.47 10.70 -10.41
N ALA A 375 6.18 11.60 -9.49
CA ALA A 375 6.17 13.05 -9.73
C ALA A 375 7.52 13.72 -9.42
N GLY A 376 8.56 12.93 -9.13
CA GLY A 376 9.93 13.39 -8.91
C GLY A 376 10.76 13.32 -10.20
N ASN A 377 11.98 13.83 -10.18
CA ASN A 377 12.86 13.76 -11.34
C ASN A 377 13.43 12.34 -11.49
N ASN A 378 12.85 11.52 -12.36
CA ASN A 378 13.22 10.12 -12.53
C ASN A 378 14.16 9.91 -13.71
N VAL A 379 15.06 8.94 -13.59
CA VAL A 379 15.74 8.34 -14.74
C VAL A 379 15.04 7.02 -15.08
N ILE A 380 14.49 6.94 -16.28
CA ILE A 380 13.73 5.79 -16.79
C ILE A 380 14.54 5.13 -17.91
N ASN A 381 14.92 3.87 -17.71
CA ASN A 381 15.64 3.07 -18.70
C ASN A 381 14.91 1.74 -18.91
N GLY A 382 14.35 1.50 -20.09
CA GLY A 382 13.72 0.21 -20.42
C GLY A 382 14.71 -0.91 -20.70
N ARG A 383 15.89 -0.56 -21.23
CA ARG A 383 16.91 -1.45 -21.80
C ARG A 383 16.46 -2.17 -23.07
N GLY A 384 16.20 -3.47 -23.01
CA GLY A 384 15.88 -4.29 -24.18
C GLY A 384 14.37 -4.46 -24.34
N GLY A 385 13.93 -4.97 -25.49
CA GLY A 385 12.52 -5.25 -25.72
C GLY A 385 11.70 -4.03 -26.15
N HIS A 386 10.37 -4.19 -26.16
CA HIS A 386 9.40 -3.21 -26.63
C HIS A 386 8.72 -2.52 -25.43
N ASP A 387 9.39 -1.52 -24.86
CA ASP A 387 8.94 -0.93 -23.60
C ASP A 387 7.86 0.14 -23.76
N ILE A 388 7.08 0.35 -22.69
CA ILE A 388 6.28 1.55 -22.48
C ILE A 388 6.89 2.31 -21.31
N LEU A 389 7.48 3.46 -21.59
CA LEU A 389 8.20 4.28 -20.63
C LEU A 389 7.35 5.49 -20.25
N ARG A 390 7.21 5.71 -18.95
CA ARG A 390 6.47 6.84 -18.38
C ARG A 390 7.29 7.51 -17.30
N GLY A 391 7.57 8.79 -17.47
CA GLY A 391 8.30 9.61 -16.49
C GLY A 391 7.40 9.94 -15.31
N GLY A 392 6.23 10.51 -15.61
CA GLY A 392 5.27 10.99 -14.63
C GLY A 392 5.28 12.51 -14.56
N GLY A 393 5.51 13.06 -13.38
CA GLY A 393 5.74 14.50 -13.20
C GLY A 393 7.20 14.75 -12.86
N GLY A 394 7.64 16.00 -12.87
CA GLY A 394 9.06 16.33 -12.67
C GLY A 394 9.81 16.49 -13.99
N ASN A 395 11.14 16.58 -13.90
CA ASN A 395 12.04 16.68 -15.04
C ASN A 395 12.72 15.33 -15.26
N ASP A 396 12.20 14.53 -16.18
CA ASP A 396 12.60 13.14 -16.34
C ASP A 396 13.67 12.93 -17.40
N VAL A 397 14.43 11.84 -17.29
CA VAL A 397 15.42 11.43 -18.28
C VAL A 397 15.09 10.02 -18.78
N PHE A 398 14.79 9.90 -20.07
CA PHE A 398 14.59 8.62 -20.75
C PHE A 398 15.90 8.17 -21.40
N VAL A 399 16.45 7.05 -20.93
CA VAL A 399 17.80 6.58 -21.32
C VAL A 399 17.71 5.50 -22.40
N PHE A 400 18.57 5.62 -23.41
CA PHE A 400 18.81 4.62 -24.44
C PHE A 400 20.31 4.29 -24.50
N ASP A 401 20.67 3.14 -23.92
CA ASP A 401 22.06 2.67 -23.76
C ASP A 401 22.27 1.22 -24.25
N SER A 402 21.24 0.61 -24.84
CA SER A 402 21.23 -0.77 -25.30
C SER A 402 21.39 -0.87 -26.82
N VAL A 403 21.96 -1.98 -27.29
CA VAL A 403 22.18 -2.22 -28.73
C VAL A 403 20.85 -2.12 -29.50
N LEU A 404 20.81 -1.26 -30.52
CA LEU A 404 19.64 -1.05 -31.35
C LEU A 404 19.32 -2.29 -32.18
N LYS A 405 18.04 -2.69 -32.22
CA LYS A 405 17.54 -3.81 -33.00
C LYS A 405 16.31 -3.38 -33.77
N ILE A 406 16.16 -3.90 -34.98
CA ILE A 406 14.95 -3.68 -35.78
C ILE A 406 13.78 -4.37 -35.07
N GLY A 407 12.76 -3.60 -34.71
CA GLY A 407 11.59 -4.08 -34.01
C GLY A 407 11.49 -3.53 -32.59
N ASP A 408 12.59 -3.56 -31.82
CA ASP A 408 12.67 -3.17 -30.42
C ASP A 408 12.54 -1.64 -30.25
N VAL A 409 11.31 -1.15 -30.41
CA VAL A 409 10.94 0.27 -30.34
C VAL A 409 10.27 0.52 -29.00
N ALA A 410 10.89 1.35 -28.16
CA ALA A 410 10.28 1.83 -26.93
C ALA A 410 9.24 2.92 -27.23
N LYS A 411 8.16 2.96 -26.46
CA LYS A 411 7.18 4.05 -26.48
C LYS A 411 7.36 4.91 -25.25
N VAL A 412 7.79 6.16 -25.43
CA VAL A 412 7.77 7.16 -24.36
C VAL A 412 6.40 7.81 -24.34
N ALA A 413 5.62 7.52 -23.29
CA ALA A 413 4.19 7.75 -23.28
C ALA A 413 3.78 9.20 -22.90
N ASP A 414 4.59 9.91 -22.10
CA ASP A 414 4.24 11.21 -21.54
C ASP A 414 5.34 12.27 -21.63
N PHE A 415 6.24 12.15 -22.61
CA PHE A 415 7.35 13.09 -22.81
C PHE A 415 6.90 14.57 -22.87
N SER A 416 7.46 15.38 -21.98
CA SER A 416 7.32 16.82 -21.91
C SER A 416 8.54 17.53 -22.47
N VAL A 417 8.40 18.23 -23.60
CA VAL A 417 9.51 18.98 -24.23
C VAL A 417 10.14 20.06 -23.34
N ILE A 418 9.41 20.53 -22.32
CA ILE A 418 9.87 21.58 -21.41
C ILE A 418 10.54 21.03 -20.14
N HIS A 419 10.24 19.79 -19.75
CA HIS A 419 10.73 19.21 -18.51
C HIS A 419 11.74 18.08 -18.75
N ASP A 420 11.51 17.26 -19.79
CA ASP A 420 12.18 15.97 -19.93
C ASP A 420 13.35 16.02 -20.92
N LYS A 421 14.22 15.02 -20.80
CA LYS A 421 15.35 14.77 -21.69
C LYS A 421 15.39 13.34 -22.17
N ILE A 422 15.96 13.15 -23.35
CA ILE A 422 16.36 11.85 -23.88
C ILE A 422 17.89 11.75 -23.76
N GLN A 423 18.38 10.71 -23.11
CA GLN A 423 19.80 10.45 -22.95
C GLN A 423 20.22 9.30 -23.86
N LEU A 424 21.30 9.51 -24.64
CA LEU A 424 21.82 8.56 -25.61
C LEU A 424 23.26 8.17 -25.24
N ASP A 425 23.57 6.88 -25.18
CA ASP A 425 24.97 6.41 -25.00
C ASP A 425 25.73 6.49 -26.33
N HIS A 426 26.81 7.28 -26.40
CA HIS A 426 27.61 7.45 -27.62
C HIS A 426 28.21 6.16 -28.17
N LYS A 427 28.33 5.10 -27.35
CA LYS A 427 28.82 3.78 -27.79
C LYS A 427 27.77 3.03 -28.60
N VAL A 428 26.49 3.28 -28.33
CA VAL A 428 25.37 2.75 -29.11
C VAL A 428 25.08 3.64 -30.31
N PHE A 429 25.01 4.95 -30.07
CA PHE A 429 24.74 5.97 -31.07
C PHE A 429 26.05 6.52 -31.64
N THR A 430 26.81 5.65 -32.33
CA THR A 430 28.15 5.96 -32.82
C THR A 430 28.17 7.17 -33.74
N GLY A 431 29.12 8.09 -33.55
CA GLY A 431 29.20 9.35 -34.31
C GLY A 431 28.58 10.54 -33.59
N LEU A 432 27.81 10.31 -32.53
CA LEU A 432 27.43 11.35 -31.58
C LEU A 432 28.59 11.67 -30.62
N HIS A 433 28.66 12.92 -30.19
CA HIS A 433 29.68 13.40 -29.25
C HIS A 433 29.06 13.63 -27.87
N VAL A 434 29.77 13.23 -26.81
CA VAL A 434 29.36 13.44 -25.42
C VAL A 434 29.07 14.92 -25.14
N GLY A 435 27.93 15.18 -24.49
CA GLY A 435 27.41 16.51 -24.21
C GLY A 435 26.03 16.76 -24.85
N PRO A 436 25.61 18.04 -24.97
CA PRO A 436 24.38 18.37 -25.68
C PRO A 436 24.45 17.93 -27.14
N LEU A 437 23.36 17.37 -27.68
CA LEU A 437 23.30 17.00 -29.10
C LEU A 437 23.46 18.26 -29.96
N ALA A 438 24.39 18.23 -30.92
CA ALA A 438 24.60 19.36 -31.82
C ALA A 438 23.40 19.53 -32.75
N ALA A 439 23.01 20.78 -33.04
CA ALA A 439 21.84 21.06 -33.87
C ALA A 439 21.92 20.43 -35.28
N GLY A 440 23.12 20.33 -35.85
CA GLY A 440 23.35 19.66 -37.15
C GLY A 440 23.31 18.13 -37.09
N GLN A 441 23.17 17.53 -35.90
CA GLN A 441 23.00 16.09 -35.70
C GLN A 441 21.54 15.68 -35.49
N PHE A 442 20.60 16.64 -35.51
CA PHE A 442 19.18 16.42 -35.33
C PHE A 442 18.39 16.93 -36.52
N HIS A 443 17.51 16.08 -37.06
CA HIS A 443 16.64 16.44 -38.17
C HIS A 443 15.18 16.07 -37.90
N VAL A 444 14.26 16.97 -38.26
CA VAL A 444 12.82 16.71 -38.22
C VAL A 444 12.35 16.33 -39.62
N GLY A 445 12.01 15.07 -39.81
CA GLY A 445 11.65 14.51 -41.11
C GLY A 445 11.40 13.01 -41.06
N ALA A 446 11.11 12.40 -42.21
CA ALA A 446 10.93 10.94 -42.32
C ALA A 446 12.26 10.17 -42.42
N SER A 447 13.34 10.86 -42.81
CA SER A 447 14.70 10.34 -43.00
C SER A 447 15.73 11.45 -42.79
N ALA A 448 17.01 11.12 -42.67
CA ALA A 448 18.10 12.10 -42.67
C ALA A 448 18.08 12.99 -43.93
N HIS A 449 18.47 14.25 -43.78
CA HIS A 449 18.54 15.23 -44.86
C HIS A 449 19.97 15.38 -45.42
N GLY A 450 21.00 15.18 -44.59
CA GLY A 450 22.38 15.12 -45.03
C GLY A 450 23.27 14.45 -43.99
N SER A 451 24.51 14.09 -44.38
CA SER A 451 25.45 13.18 -43.69
C SER A 451 25.83 13.50 -42.24
N THR A 452 25.28 14.57 -41.65
CA THR A 452 25.46 14.93 -40.25
C THR A 452 24.25 14.58 -39.40
N ASP A 453 23.08 14.33 -40.00
CA ASP A 453 21.80 14.11 -39.31
C ASP A 453 21.73 12.68 -38.77
N HIS A 454 22.09 12.50 -37.50
CA HIS A 454 22.13 11.18 -36.88
C HIS A 454 20.87 10.84 -36.08
N ILE A 455 20.16 11.83 -35.54
CA ILE A 455 18.90 11.63 -34.83
C ILE A 455 17.76 12.24 -35.64
N ILE A 456 16.86 11.37 -36.09
CA ILE A 456 15.75 11.72 -36.97
C ILE A 456 14.44 11.63 -36.20
N TYR A 457 13.66 12.72 -36.19
CA TYR A 457 12.32 12.75 -35.60
C TYR A 457 11.25 12.95 -36.66
N ASN A 458 10.41 11.94 -36.86
CA ASN A 458 9.23 12.08 -37.69
C ASN A 458 8.06 12.64 -36.86
N SER A 459 7.85 13.95 -36.92
CA SER A 459 6.80 14.62 -36.14
C SER A 459 5.38 14.13 -36.43
N SER A 460 5.10 13.57 -37.61
CA SER A 460 3.76 13.07 -37.94
C SER A 460 3.42 11.73 -37.29
N THR A 461 4.44 10.90 -37.01
CA THR A 461 4.29 9.56 -36.43
C THR A 461 4.88 9.45 -35.01
N GLY A 462 5.59 10.48 -34.56
CA GLY A 462 6.33 10.47 -33.30
C GLY A 462 7.59 9.60 -33.31
N ALA A 463 7.98 9.01 -34.45
CA ALA A 463 9.11 8.09 -34.52
C ALA A 463 10.46 8.81 -34.31
N LEU A 464 11.32 8.24 -33.47
CA LEU A 464 12.72 8.59 -33.30
C LEU A 464 13.59 7.48 -33.85
N SER A 465 14.44 7.84 -34.80
CA SER A 465 15.35 6.93 -35.46
C SER A 465 16.79 7.42 -35.36
N PHE A 466 17.70 6.46 -35.27
CA PHE A 466 19.13 6.71 -35.39
C PHE A 466 19.58 6.32 -36.80
N ASP A 467 20.28 7.25 -37.45
CA ASP A 467 20.94 7.05 -38.72
C ASP A 467 22.46 7.06 -38.50
N SER A 468 23.10 5.90 -38.65
CA SER A 468 24.51 5.74 -38.31
C SER A 468 25.47 6.45 -39.26
N ASP A 469 25.10 6.62 -40.54
CA ASP A 469 25.93 7.32 -41.53
C ASP A 469 25.42 8.74 -41.81
N GLY A 470 24.21 9.06 -41.35
CA GLY A 470 23.54 10.33 -41.52
C GLY A 470 23.07 10.57 -42.95
N ILE A 471 23.11 9.57 -43.85
CA ILE A 471 22.74 9.72 -45.25
C ILE A 471 21.35 9.07 -45.43
N GLY A 472 20.36 9.87 -45.84
CA GLY A 472 18.98 9.41 -46.00
C GLY A 472 18.86 8.10 -46.79
N GLY A 473 18.15 7.11 -46.22
CA GLY A 473 18.03 5.77 -46.80
C GLY A 473 17.55 4.70 -45.82
N ALA A 474 17.81 3.43 -46.14
CA ALA A 474 17.32 2.26 -45.39
C ALA A 474 18.12 1.90 -44.12
N HIS A 475 19.12 2.71 -43.75
CA HIS A 475 20.03 2.45 -42.63
C HIS A 475 19.57 3.05 -41.29
N GLN A 476 18.43 3.74 -41.28
CA GLN A 476 17.83 4.24 -40.05
C GLN A 476 17.21 3.11 -39.22
N ILE A 477 17.53 3.05 -37.93
CA ILE A 477 16.89 2.15 -36.97
C ILE A 477 16.02 2.99 -36.05
N GLN A 478 14.70 2.74 -36.08
CA GLN A 478 13.80 3.32 -35.10
C GLN A 478 14.07 2.70 -33.74
N PHE A 479 14.32 3.54 -32.73
CA PHE A 479 14.59 3.09 -31.36
C PHE A 479 13.51 3.54 -30.38
N ALA A 480 12.78 4.61 -30.70
CA ALA A 480 11.68 5.09 -29.86
C ALA A 480 10.51 5.68 -30.66
N ALA A 481 9.38 5.83 -29.99
CA ALA A 481 8.24 6.59 -30.44
C ALA A 481 7.74 7.48 -29.30
N LEU A 482 7.47 8.75 -29.61
CA LEU A 482 6.86 9.73 -28.72
C LEU A 482 5.42 10.05 -29.17
N SER A 483 4.71 10.87 -28.40
CA SER A 483 3.50 11.53 -28.92
C SER A 483 3.80 12.33 -30.20
N HIS A 484 2.84 12.36 -31.11
CA HIS A 484 3.00 13.03 -32.39
C HIS A 484 3.00 14.57 -32.20
N HIS A 485 3.63 15.28 -33.13
CA HIS A 485 3.65 16.74 -33.22
C HIS A 485 4.32 17.46 -32.05
N LEU A 486 5.22 16.80 -31.31
CA LEU A 486 6.02 17.47 -30.30
C LEU A 486 7.05 18.41 -30.98
N PRO A 487 7.23 19.64 -30.47
CA PRO A 487 8.21 20.59 -31.03
C PRO A 487 9.63 20.25 -30.53
N LEU A 488 10.12 19.05 -30.86
CA LEU A 488 11.45 18.61 -30.47
C LEU A 488 12.55 19.41 -31.18
N THR A 489 13.65 19.60 -30.46
CA THR A 489 14.90 20.15 -30.98
C THR A 489 16.07 19.32 -30.45
N ALA A 490 17.28 19.56 -30.97
CA ALA A 490 18.49 18.91 -30.44
C ALA A 490 18.67 19.13 -28.93
N SER A 491 18.14 20.23 -28.36
CA SER A 491 18.21 20.49 -26.93
C SER A 491 17.43 19.50 -26.06
N SER A 492 16.50 18.72 -26.64
CA SER A 492 15.78 17.65 -25.94
C SER A 492 16.67 16.43 -25.66
N PHE A 493 17.88 16.38 -26.24
CA PHE A 493 18.79 15.24 -26.18
C PHE A 493 20.08 15.59 -25.45
N THR A 494 20.61 14.62 -24.72
CA THR A 494 21.97 14.65 -24.15
C THR A 494 22.67 13.33 -24.50
N VAL A 495 23.95 13.41 -24.82
CA VAL A 495 24.78 12.26 -25.16
C VAL A 495 25.76 12.03 -24.02
N VAL A 496 25.87 10.81 -23.53
CA VAL A 496 26.76 10.42 -22.40
C VAL A 496 27.77 9.39 -22.82
#